data_AF-A0A816DCP3-F1
#
_entry.id   AF-A0A816DCP3-F1
#
_cell.length_a   1.000
_cell.length_b   1.000
_cell.length_c   1.000
_cell.angle_alpha   90.00
_cell.angle_beta   90.00
_cell.angle_gamma   90.00
#
_symmetry.space_group_name_H-M   'P 1'
#
loop_
_entity.id
_entity.type
_entity.pdbx_description
1 polymer ?
#
loop_
_entity_poly.entity_id
_entity_poly.type
_entity_poly.pdbx_seq_one_letter_code
_entity_poly.pdbx_strand_id
1 'polypeptide(L)'
;MSFLGNLGKKAVEKAYDLASKVEGGRDYLTTAANTVNSLVKGKDARVYLKPGNVVQFISRASARSIQIVVAKDTNELICDAIGGTGSFFPNAYWLVVCGQHGRYYFHNNYNYLAIKNGKIAIIPSSVGEKPPAEAELRVQDVLGSAQAIYLESVQTPGYFISFDEDGSTADEIKIKTKEKFSQFEIQLIAYGPGIQPEKDDHTLETSNEASPPSYWAAAANTSTSPTANRQSQIGDETTSPKS
;
A
#
# COMPACT_ATOMS: atom_id res chain seq x y z
N MET A 1 27.80 -13.61 22.70
CA MET A 1 27.80 -14.42 21.46
C MET A 1 27.16 -13.61 20.34
N SER A 2 27.95 -13.23 19.33
CA SER A 2 27.65 -12.21 18.30
C SER A 2 27.54 -12.79 16.87
N PHE A 3 26.98 -13.99 16.73
CA PHE A 3 26.97 -14.71 15.44
C PHE A 3 25.92 -14.19 14.43
N LEU A 4 24.81 -13.61 14.89
CA LEU A 4 23.72 -13.16 14.01
C LEU A 4 23.94 -11.76 13.41
N GLY A 5 24.49 -10.80 14.17
CA GLY A 5 24.77 -9.44 13.68
C GLY A 5 25.85 -9.38 12.60
N ASN A 6 26.82 -10.30 12.62
CA ASN A 6 27.88 -10.38 11.62
C ASN A 6 27.43 -11.04 10.31
N LEU A 7 26.39 -11.87 10.34
CA LEU A 7 25.87 -12.50 9.12
C LEU A 7 25.08 -11.51 8.26
N GLY A 8 24.23 -10.68 8.89
CA GLY A 8 23.43 -9.67 8.20
C GLY A 8 24.30 -8.60 7.52
N LYS A 9 25.32 -8.08 8.21
CA LYS A 9 26.26 -7.11 7.62
C LYS A 9 27.06 -7.70 6.46
N LYS A 10 27.55 -8.94 6.59
CA LYS A 10 28.28 -9.63 5.51
C LYS A 10 27.39 -9.93 4.30
N ALA A 11 26.11 -10.23 4.50
CA ALA A 11 25.18 -10.46 3.40
C ALA A 11 24.89 -9.17 2.61
N VAL A 12 24.73 -8.04 3.32
CA VAL A 12 24.54 -6.72 2.70
C VAL A 12 25.80 -6.27 1.95
N GLU A 13 26.99 -6.39 2.56
CA GLU A 13 28.27 -6.07 1.88
C GLU A 13 28.49 -6.94 0.64
N LYS A 14 28.17 -8.23 0.72
CA LYS A 14 28.33 -9.15 -0.42
C LYS A 14 27.30 -8.88 -1.53
N ALA A 15 26.09 -8.42 -1.20
CA ALA A 15 25.11 -8.00 -2.18
C ALA A 15 25.54 -6.70 -2.89
N TYR A 16 26.12 -5.74 -2.16
CA TYR A 16 26.68 -4.51 -2.73
C TYR A 16 27.90 -4.78 -3.62
N ASP A 17 28.81 -5.68 -3.21
CA ASP A 17 30.01 -6.03 -3.98
C ASP A 17 29.69 -6.88 -5.24
N LEU A 18 28.59 -7.63 -5.23
CA LEU A 18 28.08 -8.27 -6.45
C LEU A 18 27.35 -7.28 -7.38
N ALA A 19 26.59 -6.34 -6.83
CA ALA A 19 25.85 -5.34 -7.61
C ALA A 19 26.75 -4.35 -8.35
N SER A 20 27.97 -4.09 -7.84
CA SER A 20 28.96 -3.22 -8.47
C SER A 20 29.73 -3.86 -9.63
N LYS A 21 29.62 -5.19 -9.81
CA LYS A 21 30.44 -5.97 -10.76
C LYS A 21 29.71 -6.48 -12.01
N VAL A 22 28.40 -6.19 -12.16
CA VAL A 22 27.58 -6.72 -13.26
C VAL A 22 26.74 -5.61 -13.91
N GLU A 23 26.90 -5.42 -15.23
CA GLU A 23 25.91 -4.69 -16.05
C GLU A 23 24.57 -5.43 -15.93
N GLY A 24 23.64 -4.88 -15.14
CA GLY A 24 22.42 -5.57 -14.71
C GLY A 24 22.07 -5.39 -13.22
N GLY A 25 22.87 -4.63 -12.46
CA GLY A 25 22.72 -4.42 -11.00
C GLY A 25 21.35 -3.97 -10.48
N ARG A 26 20.40 -3.57 -11.34
CA ARG A 26 19.01 -3.26 -10.95
C ARG A 26 18.20 -4.50 -10.55
N ASP A 27 18.34 -5.62 -11.27
CA ASP A 27 17.58 -6.84 -10.99
C ASP A 27 18.09 -7.57 -9.73
N TYR A 28 19.38 -7.39 -9.42
CA TYR A 28 19.97 -7.88 -8.17
C TYR A 28 19.54 -7.08 -6.94
N LEU A 29 19.33 -5.77 -7.06
CA LEU A 29 18.78 -4.96 -5.96
C LEU A 29 17.34 -5.35 -5.62
N THR A 30 16.52 -5.66 -6.64
CA THR A 30 15.18 -6.21 -6.46
C THR A 30 15.23 -7.59 -5.79
N THR A 31 16.14 -8.45 -6.21
CA THR A 31 16.34 -9.78 -5.60
C THR A 31 16.85 -9.68 -4.15
N ALA A 32 17.74 -8.74 -3.85
CA ALA A 32 18.23 -8.48 -2.50
C ALA A 32 17.15 -7.85 -1.60
N ALA A 33 16.31 -6.96 -2.12
CA ALA A 33 15.14 -6.42 -1.39
C ALA A 33 14.13 -7.53 -1.06
N ASN A 34 13.88 -8.44 -2.01
CA ASN A 34 13.05 -9.64 -1.78
C ASN A 34 13.70 -10.58 -0.74
N THR A 35 15.04 -10.65 -0.72
CA THR A 35 15.78 -11.42 0.29
C THR A 35 15.69 -10.79 1.69
N VAL A 36 15.66 -9.46 1.80
CA VAL A 36 15.47 -8.77 3.10
C VAL A 36 14.03 -8.91 3.58
N ASN A 37 13.03 -8.87 2.71
CA ASN A 37 11.65 -9.26 3.06
C ASN A 37 11.56 -10.72 3.55
N SER A 38 12.40 -11.61 3.02
CA SER A 38 12.51 -13.00 3.50
C SER A 38 13.19 -13.14 4.87
N LEU A 39 13.87 -12.10 5.37
CA LEU A 39 14.46 -12.08 6.72
C LEU A 39 13.45 -11.63 7.79
N VAL A 40 12.33 -11.02 7.40
CA VAL A 40 11.14 -10.81 8.24
C VAL A 40 10.16 -11.99 8.08
N LYS A 41 10.69 -13.21 8.16
CA LYS A 41 9.90 -14.45 8.09
C LYS A 41 8.94 -14.52 9.28
N GLY A 42 7.64 -14.55 8.99
CA GLY A 42 6.60 -14.98 9.94
C GLY A 42 5.59 -13.93 10.40
N LYS A 43 5.69 -12.66 9.97
CA LYS A 43 4.66 -11.66 10.27
C LYS A 43 3.64 -11.59 9.13
N ASP A 44 2.37 -11.62 9.50
CA ASP A 44 1.22 -11.40 8.61
C ASP A 44 1.41 -10.11 7.80
N ALA A 45 1.41 -10.20 6.46
CA ALA A 45 1.60 -9.06 5.56
C ALA A 45 0.62 -7.89 5.85
N ARG A 46 -0.56 -8.20 6.40
CA ARG A 46 -1.56 -7.19 6.78
C ARG A 46 -1.11 -6.29 7.93
N VAL A 47 -0.09 -6.66 8.70
CA VAL A 47 0.44 -5.83 9.80
C VAL A 47 0.87 -4.45 9.31
N TYR A 48 1.25 -4.34 8.03
CA TYR A 48 1.67 -3.10 7.40
C TYR A 48 0.50 -2.29 6.81
N LEU A 49 -0.69 -2.88 6.68
CA LEU A 49 -1.89 -2.23 6.18
C LEU A 49 -2.63 -1.44 7.27
N LYS A 50 -1.89 -0.59 7.98
CA LYS A 50 -2.46 0.35 8.95
C LYS A 50 -2.68 1.71 8.29
N PRO A 51 -3.80 2.41 8.57
CA PRO A 51 -4.03 3.76 8.06
C PRO A 51 -2.82 4.67 8.24
N GLY A 52 -2.46 5.42 7.20
CA GLY A 52 -1.33 6.35 7.24
C GLY A 52 0.03 5.73 6.94
N ASN A 53 0.17 4.39 6.96
CA ASN A 53 1.38 3.76 6.46
C ASN A 53 1.51 3.95 4.95
N VAL A 54 2.76 3.99 4.48
CA VAL A 54 3.10 3.98 3.06
C VAL A 54 3.72 2.63 2.74
N VAL A 55 3.17 1.95 1.73
CA VAL A 55 3.61 0.63 1.29
C VAL A 55 3.93 0.61 -0.19
N GLN A 56 4.67 -0.41 -0.60
CA GLN A 56 4.79 -0.87 -1.98
C GLN A 56 4.15 -2.26 -2.09
N PHE A 57 3.39 -2.49 -3.16
CA PHE A 57 2.89 -3.82 -3.51
C PHE A 57 3.80 -4.40 -4.58
N ILE A 58 4.40 -5.55 -4.30
CA ILE A 58 5.31 -6.26 -5.21
C ILE A 58 4.52 -7.38 -5.87
N SER A 59 4.30 -7.28 -7.19
CA SER A 59 3.61 -8.32 -7.95
C SER A 59 4.45 -9.59 -7.96
N ARG A 60 3.86 -10.74 -7.61
CA ARG A 60 4.54 -12.04 -7.71
C ARG A 60 4.70 -12.52 -9.15
N ALA A 61 3.94 -11.96 -10.09
CA ALA A 61 4.07 -12.29 -11.52
C ALA A 61 5.33 -11.66 -12.12
N SER A 62 5.51 -10.35 -11.93
CA SER A 62 6.65 -9.61 -12.51
C SER A 62 7.84 -9.44 -11.56
N ALA A 63 7.68 -9.75 -10.26
CA ALA A 63 8.66 -9.47 -9.21
C ALA A 63 9.03 -7.98 -9.06
N ARG A 64 8.12 -7.09 -9.48
CA ARG A 64 8.31 -5.63 -9.48
C ARG A 64 7.16 -4.94 -8.74
N SER A 65 7.40 -3.71 -8.30
CA SER A 65 6.38 -2.95 -7.59
C SER A 65 5.33 -2.41 -8.56
N ILE A 66 4.07 -2.38 -8.13
CA ILE A 66 3.04 -1.66 -8.86
C ILE A 66 3.24 -0.15 -8.69
N GLN A 67 3.10 0.61 -9.78
CA GLN A 67 3.36 2.04 -9.83
C GLN A 67 2.35 2.78 -10.70
N ILE A 68 2.22 4.08 -10.46
CA ILE A 68 1.53 4.99 -11.36
C ILE A 68 2.51 5.51 -12.40
N VAL A 69 2.13 5.44 -13.66
CA VAL A 69 2.85 6.05 -14.79
C VAL A 69 1.88 6.78 -15.70
N VAL A 70 2.42 7.65 -16.56
CA VAL A 70 1.66 8.32 -17.62
C VAL A 70 1.77 7.49 -18.90
N ALA A 71 0.65 7.04 -19.44
CA ALA A 71 0.60 6.35 -20.73
C ALA A 71 1.07 7.30 -21.84
N LYS A 72 2.01 6.84 -22.67
CA LYS A 72 2.64 7.68 -23.71
C LYS A 72 1.65 8.23 -24.74
N ASP A 73 0.64 7.45 -25.08
CA ASP A 73 -0.25 7.76 -26.21
C ASP A 73 -1.48 8.56 -25.77
N THR A 74 -1.99 8.33 -24.56
CA THR A 74 -3.22 8.97 -24.06
C THR A 74 -2.94 10.08 -23.05
N ASN A 75 -1.71 10.16 -22.52
CA ASN A 75 -1.34 11.03 -21.41
C ASN A 75 -2.18 10.79 -20.14
N GLU A 76 -2.83 9.63 -20.03
CA GLU A 76 -3.62 9.22 -18.88
C GLU A 76 -2.74 8.55 -17.84
N LEU A 77 -3.15 8.64 -16.57
CA LEU A 77 -2.52 7.87 -15.51
C LEU A 77 -2.97 6.41 -15.60
N ILE A 78 -1.99 5.52 -15.69
CA ILE A 78 -2.18 4.07 -15.69
C ILE A 78 -1.40 3.45 -14.53
N CYS A 79 -1.79 2.23 -14.17
CA CYS A 79 -1.06 1.41 -13.22
C CYS A 79 -0.31 0.32 -13.99
N ASP A 80 0.97 0.13 -13.74
CA ASP A 80 1.73 -1.04 -14.20
C ASP A 80 2.50 -1.67 -13.05
N ALA A 81 3.07 -2.85 -13.26
CA ALA A 81 3.93 -3.56 -12.32
C ALA A 81 5.36 -3.67 -12.88
N ILE A 82 5.93 -2.55 -13.31
CA ILE A 82 7.33 -2.44 -13.81
C ILE A 82 8.19 -1.58 -12.86
N GLY A 83 7.59 -1.06 -11.79
CA GLY A 83 8.23 -0.16 -10.85
C GLY A 83 9.42 -0.78 -10.11
N GLY A 84 10.30 0.09 -9.63
CA GLY A 84 11.40 -0.31 -8.77
C GLY A 84 10.99 -0.41 -7.30
N THR A 85 11.77 -1.16 -6.53
CA THR A 85 11.49 -1.46 -5.13
C THR A 85 12.34 -0.59 -4.19
N GLY A 86 11.78 -0.15 -3.07
CA GLY A 86 12.44 0.66 -2.05
C GLY A 86 12.18 2.17 -2.14
N SER A 87 12.90 2.94 -1.32
CA SER A 87 12.61 4.34 -1.00
C SER A 87 12.95 5.37 -2.10
N PHE A 88 13.40 4.92 -3.28
CA PHE A 88 13.75 5.79 -4.40
C PHE A 88 12.69 5.83 -5.50
N PHE A 89 11.58 5.11 -5.33
CA PHE A 89 10.52 4.95 -6.34
C PHE A 89 9.18 5.49 -5.83
N PRO A 90 9.03 6.83 -5.75
CA PRO A 90 7.88 7.46 -5.12
C PRO A 90 6.58 7.24 -5.89
N ASN A 91 6.64 6.94 -7.19
CA ASN A 91 5.47 6.60 -7.99
C ASN A 91 4.92 5.19 -7.71
N ALA A 92 5.69 4.35 -6.99
CA ALA A 92 5.25 3.04 -6.51
C ALA A 92 4.70 3.07 -5.07
N TYR A 93 4.63 4.24 -4.45
CA TYR A 93 4.11 4.39 -3.09
C TYR A 93 2.60 4.37 -3.06
N TRP A 94 2.06 3.70 -2.06
CA TRP A 94 0.63 3.62 -1.80
C TRP A 94 0.39 3.96 -0.34
N LEU A 95 -0.25 5.10 -0.10
CA LEU A 95 -0.76 5.44 1.22
C LEU A 95 -1.94 4.54 1.53
N VAL A 96 -1.88 3.85 2.67
CA VAL A 96 -2.97 3.02 3.16
C VAL A 96 -4.01 3.91 3.80
N VAL A 97 -5.22 3.88 3.28
CA VAL A 97 -6.39 4.52 3.86
C VAL A 97 -7.39 3.41 4.19
N CYS A 98 -7.59 3.11 5.47
CA CYS A 98 -8.56 2.08 5.85
C CYS A 98 -9.96 2.69 5.90
N GLY A 99 -10.90 2.02 5.25
CA GLY A 99 -12.33 2.18 5.48
C GLY A 99 -12.80 1.37 6.70
N GLN A 100 -14.12 1.27 6.87
CA GLN A 100 -14.70 0.42 7.92
C GLN A 100 -14.64 -1.07 7.50
N HIS A 101 -14.46 -1.98 8.47
CA HIS A 101 -14.61 -3.43 8.30
C HIS A 101 -13.64 -4.11 7.31
N GLY A 102 -12.34 -3.79 7.36
CA GLY A 102 -11.31 -4.48 6.55
C GLY A 102 -11.37 -4.13 5.06
N ARG A 103 -11.87 -2.93 4.76
CA ARG A 103 -11.91 -2.35 3.42
C ARG A 103 -10.84 -1.29 3.33
N TYR A 104 -10.17 -1.22 2.19
CA TYR A 104 -9.00 -0.40 2.00
C TYR A 104 -9.14 0.45 0.75
N TYR A 105 -8.55 1.62 0.83
CA TYR A 105 -8.23 2.47 -0.30
C TYR A 105 -6.73 2.66 -0.31
N PHE A 106 -6.14 2.65 -1.50
CA PHE A 106 -4.73 2.88 -1.69
C PHE A 106 -4.56 4.02 -2.67
N HIS A 107 -3.79 5.03 -2.31
CA HIS A 107 -3.56 6.15 -3.21
C HIS A 107 -2.13 6.68 -3.18
N ASN A 108 -1.75 7.32 -4.28
CA ASN A 108 -0.55 8.11 -4.40
C ASN A 108 -0.94 9.54 -4.80
N ASN A 109 -0.75 10.52 -3.92
CA ASN A 109 -1.16 11.91 -4.16
C ASN A 109 -2.61 12.05 -4.66
N TYR A 110 -3.57 11.43 -3.95
CA TYR A 110 -5.00 11.41 -4.30
C TYR A 110 -5.35 10.73 -5.64
N ASN A 111 -4.41 9.99 -6.22
CA ASN A 111 -4.67 9.07 -7.33
C ASN A 111 -4.90 7.67 -6.77
N TYR A 112 -6.13 7.20 -6.83
CA TYR A 112 -6.57 5.97 -6.19
C TYR A 112 -6.44 4.76 -7.11
N LEU A 113 -5.92 3.65 -6.57
CA LEU A 113 -5.94 2.35 -7.22
C LEU A 113 -7.37 1.79 -7.20
N ALA A 114 -7.89 1.44 -8.38
CA ALA A 114 -9.27 1.00 -8.52
C ALA A 114 -9.43 -0.10 -9.56
N ILE A 115 -10.60 -0.74 -9.52
CA ILE A 115 -11.14 -1.50 -10.66
C ILE A 115 -12.40 -0.79 -11.12
N LYS A 116 -12.38 -0.30 -12.35
CA LYS A 116 -13.49 0.42 -12.98
C LYS A 116 -13.83 -0.25 -14.30
N ASN A 117 -15.10 -0.61 -14.47
CA ASN A 117 -15.60 -1.27 -15.69
C ASN A 117 -14.77 -2.51 -16.07
N GLY A 118 -14.41 -3.34 -15.08
CA GLY A 118 -13.65 -4.58 -15.29
C GLY A 118 -12.17 -4.38 -15.64
N LYS A 119 -11.63 -3.16 -15.51
CA LYS A 119 -10.22 -2.84 -15.78
C LYS A 119 -9.58 -2.19 -14.57
N ILE A 120 -8.28 -2.41 -14.40
CA ILE A 120 -7.47 -1.66 -13.42
C ILE A 120 -7.40 -0.21 -13.89
N ALA A 121 -7.66 0.72 -12.98
CA ALA A 121 -7.70 2.14 -13.27
C ALA A 121 -7.06 2.94 -12.13
N ILE A 122 -6.54 4.11 -12.49
CA ILE A 122 -6.18 5.15 -11.56
C ILE A 122 -7.26 6.21 -11.59
N ILE A 123 -7.89 6.48 -10.45
CA ILE A 123 -8.97 7.47 -10.34
C ILE A 123 -8.44 8.67 -9.53
N PRO A 124 -8.21 9.83 -10.17
CA PRO A 124 -7.87 11.06 -9.46
C PRO A 124 -9.04 11.55 -8.61
N SER A 125 -8.71 12.16 -7.47
CA SER A 125 -9.65 12.86 -6.60
C SER A 125 -8.95 14.06 -5.96
N SER A 126 -9.71 14.94 -5.31
CA SER A 126 -9.18 16.14 -4.66
C SER A 126 -8.94 15.95 -3.16
N VAL A 127 -8.15 16.85 -2.57
CA VAL A 127 -7.96 16.91 -1.12
C VAL A 127 -9.31 17.14 -0.43
N GLY A 128 -9.64 16.32 0.56
CA GLY A 128 -10.86 16.44 1.36
C GLY A 128 -12.10 15.82 0.71
N GLU A 129 -12.01 15.32 -0.52
CA GLU A 129 -13.06 14.49 -1.10
C GLU A 129 -13.05 13.09 -0.51
N LYS A 130 -14.23 12.46 -0.50
CA LYS A 130 -14.35 11.04 -0.14
C LYS A 130 -13.67 10.19 -1.23
N PRO A 131 -12.94 9.12 -0.85
CA PRO A 131 -12.41 8.18 -1.82
C PRO A 131 -13.49 7.65 -2.79
N PRO A 132 -13.18 7.49 -4.08
CA PRO A 132 -14.09 6.92 -5.07
C PRO A 132 -14.57 5.53 -4.65
N ALA A 133 -15.83 5.21 -4.92
CA ALA A 133 -16.39 3.90 -4.54
C ALA A 133 -15.68 2.75 -5.25
N GLU A 134 -15.27 2.95 -6.51
CA GLU A 134 -14.55 1.98 -7.35
C GLU A 134 -13.13 1.68 -6.85
N ALA A 135 -12.58 2.53 -5.98
CA ALA A 135 -11.27 2.35 -5.35
C ALA A 135 -11.33 1.54 -4.04
N GLU A 136 -12.52 1.12 -3.61
CA GLU A 136 -12.68 0.33 -2.40
C GLU A 136 -12.29 -1.13 -2.66
N LEU A 137 -11.27 -1.60 -1.94
CA LEU A 137 -10.68 -2.93 -2.11
C LEU A 137 -10.76 -3.74 -0.81
N ARG A 138 -10.97 -5.06 -0.94
CA ARG A 138 -10.76 -6.03 0.14
C ARG A 138 -9.39 -6.66 0.00
N VAL A 139 -8.72 -6.84 1.13
CA VAL A 139 -7.48 -7.61 1.20
C VAL A 139 -7.80 -9.03 1.64
N GLN A 140 -7.36 -10.01 0.86
CA GLN A 140 -7.53 -11.42 1.17
C GLN A 140 -6.16 -12.10 1.21
N ASP A 141 -5.97 -13.07 2.11
CA ASP A 141 -4.73 -13.83 2.14
C ASP A 141 -4.65 -14.83 0.99
N VAL A 142 -3.42 -15.08 0.54
CA VAL A 142 -3.11 -16.22 -0.29
C VAL A 142 -2.95 -17.45 0.60
N LEU A 143 -3.80 -18.45 0.43
CA LEU A 143 -3.70 -19.70 1.18
C LEU A 143 -2.31 -20.34 0.98
N GLY A 144 -1.65 -20.68 2.09
CA GLY A 144 -0.30 -21.27 2.05
C GLY A 144 0.83 -20.25 1.91
N SER A 145 0.54 -18.94 1.92
CA SER A 145 1.55 -17.88 1.99
C SER A 145 1.26 -16.94 3.16
N ALA A 146 2.27 -16.70 4.00
CA ALA A 146 2.17 -15.72 5.08
C ALA A 146 2.41 -14.28 4.62
N GLN A 147 2.93 -14.11 3.40
CA GLN A 147 3.46 -12.83 2.91
C GLN A 147 2.70 -12.27 1.71
N ALA A 148 1.79 -13.05 1.12
CA ALA A 148 1.11 -12.67 -0.10
C ALA A 148 -0.38 -12.46 0.11
N ILE A 149 -0.92 -11.46 -0.59
CA ILE A 149 -2.32 -11.06 -0.54
C ILE A 149 -2.92 -10.92 -1.94
N TYR A 150 -4.24 -10.92 -2.01
CA TYR A 150 -5.04 -10.46 -3.13
C TYR A 150 -5.69 -9.11 -2.79
N LEU A 151 -5.84 -8.26 -3.81
CA LEU A 151 -6.59 -7.01 -3.75
C LEU A 151 -7.87 -7.15 -4.59
N GLU A 152 -9.01 -7.42 -3.94
CA GLU A 152 -10.30 -7.64 -4.60
C GLU A 152 -11.13 -6.34 -4.64
N SER A 153 -11.79 -6.05 -5.77
CA SER A 153 -12.79 -4.97 -5.83
C SER A 153 -14.00 -5.26 -4.95
N VAL A 154 -14.42 -4.26 -4.15
CA VAL A 154 -15.70 -4.31 -3.45
C VAL A 154 -16.87 -4.06 -4.39
N GLN A 155 -16.71 -3.15 -5.36
CA GLN A 155 -17.77 -2.79 -6.31
C GLN A 155 -18.00 -3.88 -7.35
N THR A 156 -16.97 -4.64 -7.70
CA THR A 156 -17.06 -5.77 -8.63
C THR A 156 -16.42 -7.01 -7.99
N PRO A 157 -17.12 -7.68 -7.05
CA PRO A 157 -16.59 -8.86 -6.37
C PRO A 157 -16.13 -9.94 -7.35
N GLY A 158 -15.04 -10.62 -7.01
CA GLY A 158 -14.38 -11.59 -7.89
C GLY A 158 -13.41 -10.98 -8.91
N TYR A 159 -13.24 -9.66 -8.95
CA TYR A 159 -12.20 -9.00 -9.75
C TYR A 159 -11.04 -8.56 -8.85
N PHE A 160 -9.82 -8.81 -9.28
CA PHE A 160 -8.60 -8.61 -8.52
C PHE A 160 -7.62 -7.72 -9.27
N ILE A 161 -6.89 -6.86 -8.57
CA ILE A 161 -5.75 -6.17 -9.17
C ILE A 161 -4.76 -7.24 -9.65
N SER A 162 -4.40 -7.22 -10.93
CA SER A 162 -3.67 -8.31 -11.59
C SER A 162 -2.74 -7.79 -12.69
N PHE A 163 -1.55 -8.35 -12.79
CA PHE A 163 -0.55 -7.98 -13.78
C PHE A 163 0.09 -9.21 -14.41
N ASP A 164 0.48 -9.07 -15.67
CA ASP A 164 1.21 -10.10 -16.40
C ASP A 164 2.68 -10.15 -16.00
N GLU A 165 3.40 -11.17 -16.46
CA GLU A 165 4.80 -11.39 -16.07
C GLU A 165 5.73 -10.27 -16.58
N ASP A 166 5.35 -9.60 -17.66
CA ASP A 166 6.05 -8.42 -18.18
C ASP A 166 5.72 -7.12 -17.40
N GLY A 167 4.81 -7.21 -16.43
CA GLY A 167 4.36 -6.09 -15.61
C GLY A 167 3.24 -5.25 -16.23
N SER A 168 2.75 -5.59 -17.42
CA SER A 168 1.56 -4.94 -17.99
C SER A 168 0.29 -5.33 -17.22
N THR A 169 -0.76 -4.50 -17.30
CA THR A 169 -2.07 -4.84 -16.72
C THR A 169 -2.63 -6.09 -17.36
N ALA A 170 -3.08 -7.03 -16.53
CA ALA A 170 -3.63 -8.29 -17.02
C ALA A 170 -4.96 -8.10 -17.76
N ASP A 171 -5.28 -9.07 -18.62
CA ASP A 171 -6.54 -9.11 -19.36
C ASP A 171 -7.78 -9.38 -18.48
N GLU A 172 -8.95 -9.31 -19.10
CA GLU A 172 -10.24 -9.50 -18.42
C GLU A 172 -10.45 -10.93 -17.87
N ILE A 173 -9.68 -11.91 -18.33
CA ILE A 173 -9.77 -13.29 -17.82
C ILE A 173 -8.97 -13.37 -16.53
N LYS A 174 -7.71 -12.92 -16.56
CA LYS A 174 -6.78 -13.00 -15.43
C LYS A 174 -7.24 -12.16 -14.25
N ILE A 175 -7.84 -10.98 -14.51
CA ILE A 175 -8.41 -10.12 -13.47
C ILE A 175 -9.50 -10.85 -12.64
N LYS A 176 -10.08 -11.93 -13.13
CA LYS A 176 -11.13 -12.72 -12.43
C LYS A 176 -10.58 -13.95 -11.69
N THR A 177 -9.26 -14.12 -11.65
CA THR A 177 -8.62 -15.31 -11.09
C THR A 177 -7.80 -14.99 -9.85
N LYS A 178 -7.72 -15.96 -8.92
CA LYS A 178 -6.85 -15.93 -7.74
C LYS A 178 -5.59 -16.74 -8.01
N GLU A 179 -4.80 -16.29 -8.97
CA GLU A 179 -3.54 -16.94 -9.36
C GLU A 179 -2.36 -16.00 -9.17
N LYS A 180 -1.16 -16.44 -9.56
CA LYS A 180 0.10 -15.70 -9.42
C LYS A 180 0.01 -14.25 -9.91
N PHE A 181 -0.74 -13.99 -10.99
CA PHE A 181 -0.97 -12.67 -11.58
C PHE A 181 -1.62 -11.65 -10.64
N SER A 182 -2.37 -12.14 -9.65
CA SER A 182 -3.18 -11.32 -8.73
C SER A 182 -2.58 -11.26 -7.32
N GLN A 183 -1.41 -11.85 -7.11
CA GLN A 183 -0.77 -11.96 -5.80
C GLN A 183 0.28 -10.89 -5.60
N PHE A 184 0.24 -10.24 -4.42
CA PHE A 184 1.18 -9.20 -4.04
C PHE A 184 1.84 -9.49 -2.70
N GLU A 185 3.13 -9.23 -2.63
CA GLU A 185 3.83 -9.07 -1.36
C GLU A 185 3.80 -7.59 -0.94
N ILE A 186 3.75 -7.32 0.36
CA ILE A 186 3.71 -5.95 0.90
C ILE A 186 5.07 -5.61 1.46
N GLN A 187 5.65 -4.51 0.98
CA GLN A 187 6.80 -3.89 1.60
C GLN A 187 6.40 -2.58 2.28
N LEU A 188 6.71 -2.44 3.57
CA LEU A 188 6.57 -1.18 4.27
C LEU A 188 7.67 -0.20 3.84
N ILE A 189 7.27 1.01 3.49
CA ILE A 189 8.19 2.11 3.13
C ILE A 189 8.30 3.12 4.27
N ALA A 190 7.19 3.48 4.89
CA ALA A 190 7.16 4.40 6.03
C ALA A 190 5.96 4.14 6.92
N TYR A 191 6.14 4.31 8.22
CA TYR A 191 5.04 4.34 9.18
C TYR A 191 4.29 5.67 9.10
N GLY A 192 2.97 5.61 9.29
CA GLY A 192 2.16 6.80 9.46
C GLY A 192 2.53 7.59 10.73
N PRO A 193 2.30 8.92 10.75
CA PRO A 193 2.54 9.72 11.95
C PRO A 193 1.75 9.17 13.14
N GLY A 194 2.44 8.90 14.26
CA GLY A 194 1.85 8.34 15.48
C GLY A 194 1.77 6.81 15.53
N ILE A 195 2.14 6.11 14.46
CA ILE A 195 2.25 4.65 14.45
C ILE A 195 3.69 4.27 14.81
N GLN A 196 3.95 3.99 16.08
CA GLN A 196 5.22 3.38 16.47
C GLN A 196 5.21 1.89 16.11
N PRO A 197 6.35 1.31 15.68
CA PRO A 197 6.48 -0.13 15.63
C PRO A 197 6.15 -0.69 17.01
N GLU A 198 5.34 -1.74 17.06
CA GLU A 198 5.12 -2.51 18.28
C GLU A 198 6.52 -2.87 18.80
N LYS A 199 6.89 -2.39 19.99
CA LYS A 199 8.20 -2.66 20.57
C LYS A 199 8.28 -4.15 20.83
N ASP A 200 8.84 -4.90 19.88
CA ASP A 200 9.39 -6.21 20.15
C ASP A 200 10.49 -5.99 21.21
N ASP A 201 10.39 -6.69 22.35
CA ASP A 201 11.15 -6.47 23.60
C ASP A 201 12.65 -6.82 23.50
N HIS A 202 13.24 -6.68 22.31
CA HIS A 202 14.65 -6.88 22.02
C HIS A 202 15.17 -5.69 21.21
N THR A 203 15.34 -4.56 21.90
CA THR A 203 16.00 -3.36 21.41
C THR A 203 17.44 -3.62 20.99
N LEU A 204 17.77 -3.27 19.74
CA LEU A 204 19.08 -2.73 19.38
C LEU A 204 18.83 -1.47 18.56
N GLU A 205 19.14 -0.33 19.17
CA GLU A 205 19.13 0.99 18.55
C GLU A 205 20.12 1.01 17.37
N THR A 206 19.62 1.34 16.18
CA THR A 206 20.41 2.04 15.17
C THR A 206 19.54 3.15 14.59
N SER A 207 19.80 4.37 15.07
CA SER A 207 19.27 5.61 14.57
C SER A 207 19.84 5.91 13.18
N ASN A 208 18.97 5.99 12.17
CA ASN A 208 18.99 6.93 11.04
C ASN A 208 17.90 6.52 10.04
N GLU A 209 16.63 6.78 10.36
CA GLU A 209 15.55 6.73 9.36
C GLU A 209 15.24 8.15 8.88
N ALA A 210 15.33 8.35 7.57
CA ALA A 210 14.96 9.59 6.91
C ALA A 210 13.48 9.89 7.20
N SER A 211 13.23 11.10 7.72
CA SER A 211 11.86 11.57 7.95
C SER A 211 11.07 11.52 6.63
N PRO A 212 9.80 11.08 6.64
CA PRO A 212 8.97 11.15 5.45
C PRO A 212 8.85 12.60 4.97
N PRO A 213 8.96 12.89 3.66
CA PRO A 213 8.63 14.19 3.08
C PRO A 213 7.35 14.81 3.66
N SER A 214 7.44 16.10 3.98
CA SER A 214 6.44 16.90 4.73
C SER A 214 5.03 16.94 4.13
N TYR A 215 4.84 16.47 2.90
CA TYR A 215 3.55 16.48 2.20
C TYR A 215 2.56 15.42 2.71
N TRP A 216 2.99 14.37 3.41
CA TRP A 216 2.09 13.28 3.86
C TRP A 216 1.47 13.48 5.24
N ALA A 217 1.93 14.46 6.03
CA ALA A 217 1.39 14.72 7.37
C ALA A 217 -0.06 15.24 7.36
N ALA A 218 -0.53 15.81 6.25
CA ALA A 218 -1.86 16.41 6.16
C ALA A 218 -3.01 15.39 6.02
N ALA A 219 -2.75 14.18 5.50
CA ALA A 219 -3.80 13.20 5.21
C ALA A 219 -4.22 12.33 6.42
N ALA A 220 -3.41 12.29 7.49
CA ALA A 220 -3.67 11.45 8.65
C ALA A 220 -4.62 12.08 9.69
N ASN A 221 -4.92 13.39 9.58
CA ASN A 221 -5.58 14.15 10.65
C ASN A 221 -7.09 14.40 10.47
N THR A 222 -7.76 13.81 9.48
CA THR A 222 -9.20 14.07 9.25
C THR A 222 -10.16 13.02 9.81
N SER A 223 -9.72 12.18 10.75
CA SER A 223 -10.57 11.15 11.41
C SER A 223 -10.75 11.39 12.91
N THR A 224 -11.24 12.57 13.29
CA THR A 224 -11.93 12.74 14.58
C THR A 224 -13.05 13.76 14.42
N SER A 225 -14.31 13.32 14.42
CA SER A 225 -15.42 14.19 14.80
C SER A 225 -15.83 13.84 16.24
N PRO A 226 -16.06 14.83 17.12
CA PRO A 226 -16.27 14.60 18.54
C PRO A 226 -17.70 14.21 18.85
N THR A 227 -17.84 13.29 19.81
CA THR A 227 -19.06 13.01 20.56
C THR A 227 -19.58 14.31 21.22
N ALA A 228 -20.79 14.73 20.89
CA ALA A 228 -21.50 15.77 21.66
C ALA A 228 -22.84 15.21 22.13
N ASN A 229 -22.84 14.77 23.38
CA ASN A 229 -24.00 14.49 24.21
C ASN A 229 -24.66 15.83 24.59
N ARG A 230 -25.98 15.99 24.41
CA ARG A 230 -26.76 16.98 25.17
C ARG A 230 -28.20 16.49 25.37
N GLN A 231 -28.50 16.13 26.62
CA GLN A 231 -29.85 15.90 27.16
C GLN A 231 -30.46 17.20 27.71
N SER A 232 -31.77 17.12 27.99
CA SER A 232 -32.70 18.02 28.72
C SER A 232 -33.27 19.18 27.88
N GLN A 233 -34.57 19.25 27.53
CA GLN A 233 -35.87 19.22 28.25
C GLN A 233 -36.50 20.64 28.28
N ILE A 234 -37.84 20.68 28.32
CA ILE A 234 -38.77 21.82 28.60
C ILE A 234 -39.00 22.74 27.38
N GLY A 235 -40.21 23.11 26.94
CA GLY A 235 -41.60 22.92 27.38
C GLY A 235 -42.55 23.67 26.44
N ASP A 236 -43.85 23.38 26.55
CA ASP A 236 -44.99 24.01 25.87
C ASP A 236 -45.07 25.55 26.02
N GLU A 237 -45.60 26.24 25.00
CA GLU A 237 -46.87 27.02 25.03
C GLU A 237 -46.96 28.10 23.93
N THR A 238 -48.03 27.97 23.13
CA THR A 238 -48.92 29.00 22.56
C THR A 238 -48.44 30.46 22.42
N THR A 239 -48.58 31.04 21.21
CA THR A 239 -49.65 31.98 20.82
C THR A 239 -49.34 32.67 19.49
N SER A 240 -50.36 32.79 18.62
CA SER A 240 -50.36 33.57 17.38
C SER A 240 -50.23 35.08 17.65
N PRO A 241 -49.93 35.87 16.60
CA PRO A 241 -50.90 36.91 16.29
C PRO A 241 -51.23 37.05 14.79
N LYS A 242 -52.43 37.63 14.61
CA LYS A 242 -53.13 38.08 13.40
C LYS A 242 -52.26 38.73 12.32
N SER A 243 -52.54 38.36 11.07
CA SER A 243 -53.26 39.22 10.09
C SER A 243 -53.82 38.35 8.98
#